data_AF-A0AAU6SXX4-F1
#
_entry.id   AF-A0AAU6SXX4-F1
#
_cell.length_a   1.000
_cell.length_b   1.000
_cell.length_c   1.000
_cell.angle_alpha   90.00
_cell.angle_beta   90.00
_cell.angle_gamma   90.00
#
_symmetry.space_group_name_H-M   'P 1'
#
loop_
_entity.id
_entity.type
_entity.pdbx_description
1 polymer ?
#
loop_
_entity_poly.entity_id
_entity_poly.type
_entity_poly.pdbx_seq_one_letter_code
_entity_poly.pdbx_strand_id
1 'polypeptide(L)'
;MKKFLSLLLTLLLIGCASSVPHANLDQRNDYVGGQTMGDATHFYWYTEYQNRPAHGADQVLMGDYGWYQTNYRWESGSVREVVREGMQLRGAQLVPYRVHVRFNQQGEAVYQQFRVDGKVLPLNLEQRSEYLQQAQQLVAMSKQQARQGWSLYQGVWDGQSLTSCTGRRFSQVLWPLTTPEHVMERLKTPHYVALLGRVSSAQLQVDSVLSVAEPDRGCMTQPALIDAD
;
A
#
# COMPACT_ATOMS: atom_id res chain seq x y z
N MET A 1 -16.49 71.84 -41.94
CA MET A 1 -16.10 71.43 -40.57
C MET A 1 -16.12 69.90 -40.52
N LYS A 2 -14.97 69.25 -40.77
CA LYS A 2 -14.27 68.34 -39.83
C LYS A 2 -15.20 67.58 -38.87
N LYS A 3 -15.28 66.24 -39.02
CA LYS A 3 -14.87 65.25 -37.99
C LYS A 3 -15.02 63.80 -38.50
N PHE A 4 -13.85 63.21 -38.77
CA PHE A 4 -13.42 61.81 -38.61
C PHE A 4 -14.46 60.68 -38.63
N LEU A 5 -14.49 59.95 -39.75
CA LEU A 5 -14.91 58.56 -39.83
C LEU A 5 -13.66 57.68 -39.68
N SER A 6 -13.38 57.22 -38.46
CA SER A 6 -12.30 56.24 -38.19
C SER A 6 -12.94 54.86 -38.05
N LEU A 7 -13.05 54.16 -39.17
CA LEU A 7 -13.48 52.77 -39.22
C LEU A 7 -12.25 51.88 -38.93
N LEU A 8 -12.01 51.61 -37.64
CA LEU A 8 -11.13 50.54 -37.19
C LEU A 8 -11.93 49.68 -36.21
N LEU A 9 -12.33 48.48 -36.64
CA LEU A 9 -12.40 47.36 -35.71
C LEU A 9 -12.02 46.08 -36.45
N THR A 10 -10.75 45.80 -36.31
CA THR A 10 -10.05 44.53 -36.41
C THR A 10 -10.86 43.31 -35.98
N LEU A 11 -10.76 42.27 -36.81
CA LEU A 11 -10.74 40.84 -36.51
C LEU A 11 -11.00 40.46 -35.04
N LEU A 12 -12.09 39.73 -34.81
CA LEU A 12 -12.20 38.78 -33.71
C LEU A 12 -12.60 37.42 -34.30
N LEU A 13 -11.61 36.74 -34.88
CA LEU A 13 -11.60 35.28 -34.97
C LEU A 13 -11.39 34.75 -33.55
N ILE A 14 -12.47 34.62 -32.78
CA ILE A 14 -12.46 33.87 -31.52
C ILE A 14 -12.58 32.40 -31.90
N GLY A 15 -11.46 31.83 -32.36
CA GLY A 15 -11.27 30.40 -32.34
C GLY A 15 -11.14 29.99 -30.88
N CYS A 16 -12.21 29.42 -30.32
CA CYS A 16 -12.11 28.69 -29.07
C CYS A 16 -11.20 27.49 -29.32
N ALA A 17 -9.90 27.67 -29.07
CA ALA A 17 -9.03 26.54 -28.82
C ALA A 17 -9.52 25.93 -27.50
N SER A 18 -10.44 24.98 -27.62
CA SER A 18 -10.69 24.02 -26.55
C SER A 18 -9.37 23.29 -26.35
N SER A 19 -8.59 23.74 -25.37
CA SER A 19 -7.50 22.96 -24.82
C SER A 19 -8.14 21.69 -24.26
N VAL A 20 -8.19 20.64 -25.09
CA VAL A 20 -8.40 19.27 -24.62
C VAL A 20 -7.38 19.10 -23.50
N PRO A 21 -7.79 18.74 -22.27
CA PRO A 21 -6.84 18.54 -21.20
C PRO A 21 -5.86 17.50 -21.70
N HIS A 22 -4.58 17.87 -21.85
CA HIS A 22 -3.55 16.89 -22.11
C HIS A 22 -3.64 15.87 -20.98
N ALA A 23 -4.01 14.64 -21.30
CA ALA A 23 -3.94 13.54 -20.35
C ALA A 23 -2.50 13.52 -19.85
N ASN A 24 -2.32 13.73 -18.53
CA ASN A 24 -1.01 13.66 -17.89
C ASN A 24 -0.37 12.32 -18.27
N LEU A 25 0.61 12.37 -19.17
CA LEU A 25 1.38 11.20 -19.60
C LEU A 25 2.14 10.57 -18.43
N ASP A 26 2.25 11.27 -17.29
CA ASP A 26 2.93 10.85 -16.06
C ASP A 26 1.98 10.70 -14.86
N GLN A 27 0.77 10.17 -15.04
CA GLN A 27 -0.11 9.89 -13.89
C GLN A 27 0.42 8.69 -13.09
N ARG A 28 1.30 8.98 -12.12
CA ARG A 28 1.68 8.08 -11.02
C ARG A 28 0.66 8.17 -9.90
N ASN A 29 0.12 7.04 -9.46
CA ASN A 29 -0.70 6.95 -8.26
C ASN A 29 -0.03 6.01 -7.27
N ASP A 30 0.15 6.46 -6.03
CA ASP A 30 0.63 5.66 -4.91
C ASP A 30 -0.51 5.41 -3.92
N TYR A 31 -0.62 4.18 -3.44
CA TYR A 31 -1.64 3.73 -2.51
C TYR A 31 -0.99 3.03 -1.34
N VAL A 32 -1.49 3.31 -0.14
CA VAL A 32 -1.06 2.65 1.09
C VAL A 32 -2.29 2.21 1.87
N GLY A 33 -2.24 1.00 2.40
CA GLY A 33 -3.41 0.37 3.00
C GLY A 33 -3.07 -0.81 3.89
N GLY A 34 -4.10 -1.57 4.26
CA GLY A 34 -3.93 -2.75 5.07
C GLY A 34 -5.26 -3.36 5.49
N GLN A 35 -5.19 -4.57 6.05
CA GLN A 35 -6.36 -5.29 6.56
C GLN A 35 -5.94 -6.40 7.52
N THR A 36 -6.88 -6.87 8.33
CA THR A 36 -6.72 -8.07 9.15
C THR A 36 -7.60 -9.19 8.59
N MET A 37 -7.02 -10.37 8.40
CA MET A 37 -7.69 -11.58 7.91
C MET A 37 -7.35 -12.75 8.82
N GLY A 38 -8.30 -13.17 9.65
CA GLY A 38 -8.02 -14.14 10.72
C GLY A 38 -6.93 -13.61 11.65
N ASP A 39 -5.87 -14.38 11.85
CA ASP A 39 -4.73 -14.00 12.69
C ASP A 39 -3.65 -13.19 11.94
N ALA A 40 -3.84 -12.96 10.63
CA ALA A 40 -2.88 -12.26 9.79
C ALA A 40 -3.25 -10.78 9.63
N THR A 41 -2.27 -9.89 9.83
CA THR A 41 -2.40 -8.47 9.51
C THR A 41 -1.51 -8.13 8.32
N HIS A 42 -2.11 -7.56 7.28
CA HIS A 42 -1.46 -7.17 6.05
C HIS A 42 -1.34 -5.65 5.96
N PHE A 43 -0.20 -5.18 5.48
CA PHE A 43 0.06 -3.80 5.12
C PHE A 43 0.48 -3.74 3.65
N TYR A 44 -0.03 -2.77 2.91
CA TYR A 44 0.14 -2.68 1.47
C TYR A 44 0.74 -1.35 1.06
N TRP A 45 1.64 -1.40 0.08
CA TRP A 45 2.11 -0.27 -0.71
C TRP A 45 1.96 -0.64 -2.19
N TYR A 46 1.31 0.19 -2.98
CA TYR A 46 1.05 -0.09 -4.38
C TYR A 46 1.21 1.17 -5.23
N THR A 47 1.94 1.06 -6.32
CA THR A 47 2.19 2.14 -7.28
C THR A 47 1.74 1.71 -8.67
N GLU A 48 0.99 2.58 -9.34
CA GLU A 48 0.65 2.43 -10.75
C GLU A 48 1.04 3.65 -11.58
N TYR A 49 1.38 3.40 -12.84
CA TYR A 49 1.62 4.42 -13.86
C TYR A 49 0.58 4.26 -14.96
N GLN A 50 -0.11 5.35 -15.33
CA GLN A 50 -1.13 5.33 -16.38
C GLN A 50 -2.20 4.23 -16.16
N ASN A 51 -2.62 4.05 -14.89
CA ASN A 51 -3.55 3.00 -14.44
C ASN A 51 -3.07 1.54 -14.63
N ARG A 52 -1.77 1.33 -14.87
CA ARG A 52 -1.17 0.00 -14.96
C ARG A 52 -0.30 -0.29 -13.73
N PRO A 53 -0.40 -1.49 -13.13
CA PRO A 53 0.48 -1.89 -12.05
C PRO A 53 1.95 -1.74 -12.44
N ALA A 54 2.76 -1.19 -11.53
CA ALA A 54 4.18 -1.01 -11.73
C ALA A 54 4.98 -1.64 -10.60
N HIS A 55 4.72 -1.22 -9.36
CA HIS A 55 5.38 -1.73 -8.17
C HIS A 55 4.36 -1.99 -7.07
N GLY A 56 4.70 -2.92 -6.19
CA GLY A 56 3.88 -3.26 -5.05
C GLY A 56 4.73 -3.89 -3.97
N ALA A 57 4.29 -3.74 -2.73
CA ALA A 57 4.92 -4.37 -1.60
C ALA A 57 3.88 -4.68 -0.53
N ASP A 58 4.11 -5.77 0.20
CA ASP A 58 3.35 -6.09 1.40
C ASP A 58 4.25 -6.41 2.59
N GLN A 59 3.72 -6.16 3.78
CA GLN A 59 4.22 -6.73 5.02
C GLN A 59 3.08 -7.48 5.69
N VAL A 60 3.33 -8.70 6.12
CA VAL A 60 2.32 -9.57 6.72
C VAL A 60 2.83 -10.13 8.03
N LEU A 61 2.03 -9.94 9.07
CA LEU A 61 2.30 -10.41 10.42
C LEU A 61 1.28 -11.49 10.76
N MET A 62 1.73 -12.67 11.19
CA MET A 62 0.87 -13.85 11.40
C MET A 62 1.00 -14.37 12.84
N GLY A 63 1.14 -13.48 13.82
CA GLY A 63 1.36 -13.85 15.22
C GLY A 63 2.53 -14.82 15.38
N ASP A 64 2.27 -15.97 16.02
CA ASP A 64 3.28 -16.99 16.31
C ASP A 64 3.75 -17.78 15.08
N TYR A 65 3.04 -17.67 13.95
CA TYR A 65 3.40 -18.37 12.70
C TYR A 65 4.52 -17.66 11.92
N GLY A 66 4.83 -16.41 12.29
CA GLY A 66 5.93 -15.63 11.74
C GLY A 66 5.47 -14.38 11.01
N TRP A 67 6.29 -13.92 10.08
CA TRP A 67 6.08 -12.70 9.33
C TRP A 67 6.79 -12.75 7.99
N TYR A 68 6.37 -11.94 7.05
CA TYR A 68 7.12 -11.72 5.82
C TYR A 68 6.92 -10.33 5.26
N GLN A 69 7.83 -9.96 4.38
CA GLN A 69 7.72 -8.80 3.51
C GLN A 69 7.97 -9.21 2.06
N THR A 70 7.22 -8.61 1.15
CA THR A 70 7.28 -8.94 -0.28
C THR A 70 7.42 -7.68 -1.10
N ASN A 71 8.18 -7.74 -2.19
CA ASN A 71 8.12 -6.81 -3.30
C ASN A 71 7.69 -7.52 -4.57
N TYR A 72 6.87 -6.82 -5.35
CA TYR A 72 6.37 -7.24 -6.64
C TYR A 72 6.74 -6.16 -7.67
N ARG A 73 7.15 -6.60 -8.86
CA ARG A 73 7.36 -5.72 -10.02
C ARG A 73 6.51 -6.22 -11.18
N TRP A 74 5.81 -5.29 -11.83
CA TRP A 74 5.04 -5.54 -13.03
C TRP A 74 5.71 -4.90 -14.23
N GLU A 75 5.49 -5.50 -15.39
CA GLU A 75 5.86 -4.93 -16.67
C GLU A 75 4.80 -5.32 -17.69
N SER A 76 4.29 -4.33 -18.44
CA SER A 76 3.22 -4.54 -19.42
C SER A 76 1.96 -5.20 -18.81
N GLY A 77 1.68 -4.95 -17.52
CA GLY A 77 0.51 -5.47 -16.82
C GLY A 77 0.67 -6.87 -16.21
N SER A 78 1.76 -7.58 -16.51
CA SER A 78 2.05 -8.90 -15.92
C SER A 78 3.09 -8.78 -14.81
N VAL A 79 2.94 -9.58 -13.74
CA VAL A 79 3.96 -9.72 -12.70
C VAL A 79 5.22 -10.30 -13.33
N ARG A 80 6.37 -9.65 -13.13
CA ARG A 80 7.67 -10.09 -13.66
C ARG A 80 8.62 -10.55 -12.60
N GLU A 81 8.46 -10.07 -11.38
CA GLU A 81 9.35 -10.42 -10.30
C GLU A 81 8.64 -10.35 -8.97
N VAL A 82 8.95 -11.32 -8.12
CA VAL A 82 8.52 -11.40 -6.74
C VAL A 82 9.74 -11.73 -5.90
N VAL A 83 10.00 -10.91 -4.90
CA VAL A 83 11.01 -11.18 -3.86
C VAL A 83 10.30 -11.13 -2.52
N ARG A 84 10.41 -12.20 -1.73
CA ARG A 84 9.86 -12.30 -0.39
C ARG A 84 10.93 -12.77 0.58
N GLU A 85 10.94 -12.21 1.77
CA GLU A 85 11.72 -12.73 2.88
C GLU A 85 10.95 -12.63 4.19
N GLY A 86 11.36 -13.43 5.17
CA GLY A 86 10.78 -13.37 6.51
C GLY A 86 11.09 -14.61 7.33
N MET A 87 10.25 -14.83 8.33
CA MET A 87 10.30 -15.96 9.24
C MET A 87 9.05 -16.81 9.06
N GLN A 88 9.22 -18.13 8.94
CA GLN A 88 8.10 -19.07 8.86
C GLN A 88 8.25 -20.14 9.95
N LEU A 89 7.13 -20.57 10.53
CA LEU A 89 7.11 -21.67 11.48
C LEU A 89 7.42 -23.00 10.77
N ARG A 90 8.43 -23.72 11.30
CA ARG A 90 8.79 -25.09 10.89
C ARG A 90 8.89 -25.96 12.13
N GLY A 91 7.95 -26.88 12.29
CA GLY A 91 7.80 -27.63 13.54
C GLY A 91 7.45 -26.67 14.67
N ALA A 92 8.36 -26.50 15.63
CA ALA A 92 8.19 -25.62 16.79
C ALA A 92 9.08 -24.35 16.75
N GLN A 93 9.77 -24.08 15.64
CA GLN A 93 10.72 -22.97 15.54
C GLN A 93 10.45 -22.09 14.32
N LEU A 94 10.60 -20.79 14.49
CA LEU A 94 10.64 -19.84 13.38
C LEU A 94 12.00 -19.92 12.70
N VAL A 95 12.00 -20.17 11.39
CA VAL A 95 13.22 -20.21 10.58
C VAL A 95 13.17 -19.16 9.47
N PRO A 96 14.32 -18.56 9.11
CA PRO A 96 14.37 -17.58 8.03
C PRO A 96 14.13 -18.26 6.70
N TYR A 97 13.48 -17.54 5.79
CA TYR A 97 13.34 -17.96 4.41
C TYR A 97 13.39 -16.78 3.45
N ARG A 98 13.76 -17.07 2.21
CA ARG A 98 13.75 -16.10 1.12
C ARG A 98 13.33 -16.76 -0.17
N VAL A 99 12.48 -16.07 -0.92
CA VAL A 99 12.00 -16.44 -2.24
C VAL A 99 12.32 -15.32 -3.21
N HIS A 100 12.82 -15.68 -4.39
CA HIS A 100 12.99 -14.80 -5.52
C HIS A 100 12.57 -15.53 -6.78
N VAL A 101 11.54 -15.03 -7.45
CA VAL A 101 10.99 -15.62 -8.68
C VAL A 101 10.88 -14.54 -9.73
N ARG A 102 11.30 -14.83 -10.96
CA ARG A 102 11.00 -14.00 -12.13
C ARG A 102 10.15 -14.76 -13.13
N PHE A 103 9.23 -14.05 -13.76
CA PHE A 103 8.21 -14.62 -14.64
C PHE A 103 8.30 -14.06 -16.06
N ASN A 104 7.99 -14.87 -17.06
CA ASN A 104 7.74 -14.40 -18.43
C ASN A 104 6.34 -13.76 -18.55
N GLN A 105 5.96 -13.33 -19.76
CA GLN A 105 4.67 -12.65 -19.99
C GLN A 105 3.47 -13.59 -19.76
N GLN A 106 3.70 -14.90 -19.92
CA GLN A 106 2.73 -15.97 -19.73
C GLN A 106 2.58 -16.37 -18.25
N GLY A 107 3.38 -15.79 -17.35
CA GLY A 107 3.36 -16.13 -15.91
C GLY A 107 4.14 -17.39 -15.55
N GLU A 108 4.99 -17.90 -16.46
CA GLU A 108 5.86 -19.03 -16.20
C GLU A 108 7.17 -18.54 -15.56
N ALA A 109 7.67 -19.28 -14.56
CA ALA A 109 8.92 -18.92 -13.89
C ALA A 109 10.13 -19.17 -14.79
N VAL A 110 10.86 -18.10 -15.11
CA VAL A 110 12.14 -18.14 -15.86
C VAL A 110 13.36 -18.09 -14.93
N TYR A 111 13.14 -17.73 -13.66
CA TYR A 111 14.14 -17.79 -12.60
C TYR A 111 13.42 -18.11 -11.28
N GLN A 112 14.02 -18.96 -10.45
CA GLN A 112 13.51 -19.23 -9.11
C GLN A 112 14.65 -19.54 -8.15
N GLN A 113 14.53 -19.01 -6.94
CA GLN A 113 15.40 -19.32 -5.82
C GLN A 113 14.55 -19.30 -4.55
N PHE A 114 14.42 -20.45 -3.91
CA PHE A 114 13.75 -20.59 -2.63
C PHE A 114 14.72 -21.16 -1.62
N ARG A 115 14.96 -20.42 -0.54
CA ARG A 115 15.79 -20.84 0.58
C ARG A 115 14.97 -20.89 1.86
N VAL A 116 15.14 -21.95 2.63
CA VAL A 116 14.62 -22.08 3.99
C VAL A 116 15.77 -22.54 4.87
N ASP A 117 16.08 -21.77 5.91
CA ASP A 117 17.17 -22.07 6.83
C ASP A 117 18.49 -22.37 6.10
N GLY A 118 18.82 -21.50 5.13
CA GLY A 118 20.01 -21.64 4.27
C GLY A 118 19.93 -22.72 3.18
N LYS A 119 18.97 -23.65 3.25
CA LYS A 119 18.83 -24.75 2.28
C LYS A 119 18.03 -24.32 1.06
N VAL A 120 18.55 -24.63 -0.13
CA VAL A 120 17.83 -24.39 -1.39
C VAL A 120 16.79 -25.48 -1.61
N LEU A 121 15.54 -25.09 -1.84
CA LEU A 121 14.41 -25.98 -2.07
C LEU A 121 13.76 -25.65 -3.43
N PRO A 122 13.13 -26.64 -4.09
CA PRO A 122 12.31 -26.37 -5.26
C PRO A 122 11.05 -25.62 -4.84
N LEU A 123 10.65 -24.62 -5.64
CA LEU A 123 9.35 -23.99 -5.52
C LEU A 123 8.36 -24.79 -6.38
N ASN A 124 7.23 -25.22 -5.82
CA ASN A 124 6.24 -25.99 -6.55
C ASN A 124 5.27 -25.07 -7.35
N LEU A 125 4.40 -25.67 -8.17
CA LEU A 125 3.48 -24.92 -9.03
C LEU A 125 2.44 -24.12 -8.24
N GLU A 126 1.94 -24.70 -7.15
CA GLU A 126 0.94 -24.07 -6.26
C GLU A 126 1.52 -22.81 -5.62
N GLN A 127 2.70 -22.90 -5.00
CA GLN A 127 3.40 -21.78 -4.39
C GLN A 127 3.69 -20.65 -5.40
N ARG A 128 4.04 -20.99 -6.64
CA ARG A 128 4.20 -19.98 -7.70
C ARG A 128 2.89 -19.28 -8.03
N SER A 129 1.82 -20.04 -8.16
CA SER A 129 0.48 -19.50 -8.43
C SER A 129 0.00 -18.60 -7.28
N GLU A 130 0.29 -18.96 -6.04
CA GLU A 130 -0.03 -18.14 -4.86
C GLU A 130 0.61 -16.76 -4.92
N TYR A 131 1.88 -16.65 -5.33
CA TYR A 131 2.53 -15.32 -5.49
C TYR A 131 1.84 -14.45 -6.54
N LEU A 132 1.41 -15.04 -7.66
CA LEU A 132 0.69 -14.31 -8.70
C LEU A 132 -0.70 -13.87 -8.23
N GLN A 133 -1.40 -14.73 -7.49
CA GLN A 133 -2.71 -14.41 -6.89
C GLN A 133 -2.59 -13.32 -5.81
N GLN A 134 -1.59 -13.40 -4.93
CA GLN A 134 -1.34 -12.39 -3.89
C GLN A 134 -1.00 -11.03 -4.51
N ALA A 135 -0.24 -11.01 -5.60
CA ALA A 135 0.04 -9.80 -6.36
C ALA A 135 -1.26 -9.16 -6.92
N GLN A 136 -2.16 -9.97 -7.49
CA GLN A 136 -3.47 -9.49 -7.98
C GLN A 136 -4.36 -8.97 -6.84
N GLN A 137 -4.38 -9.68 -5.71
CA GLN A 137 -5.15 -9.29 -4.53
C GLN A 137 -4.66 -7.96 -3.95
N LEU A 138 -3.34 -7.75 -3.88
CA LEU A 138 -2.74 -6.49 -3.43
C LEU A 138 -3.23 -5.32 -4.28
N VAL A 139 -3.22 -5.46 -5.62
CA VAL A 139 -3.72 -4.43 -6.54
C VAL A 139 -5.21 -4.18 -6.31
N ALA A 140 -6.02 -5.24 -6.26
CA ALA A 140 -7.46 -5.12 -6.08
C ALA A 140 -7.82 -4.41 -4.77
N MET A 141 -7.20 -4.84 -3.67
CA MET A 141 -7.46 -4.28 -2.34
C MET A 141 -6.99 -2.84 -2.21
N SER A 142 -5.79 -2.52 -2.68
CA SER A 142 -5.25 -1.16 -2.61
C SER A 142 -6.14 -0.19 -3.38
N LYS A 143 -6.60 -0.56 -4.59
CA LYS A 143 -7.50 0.27 -5.39
C LYS A 143 -8.89 0.36 -4.77
N GLN A 144 -9.40 -0.70 -4.15
CA GLN A 144 -10.69 -0.66 -3.45
C GLN A 144 -10.66 0.30 -2.26
N GLN A 145 -9.64 0.21 -1.40
CA GLN A 145 -9.46 1.09 -0.26
C GLN A 145 -9.32 2.55 -0.71
N ALA A 146 -8.50 2.79 -1.73
CA ALA A 146 -8.32 4.12 -2.30
C ALA A 146 -9.63 4.72 -2.84
N ARG A 147 -10.46 3.93 -3.54
CA ARG A 147 -11.80 4.39 -4.02
C ARG A 147 -12.73 4.78 -2.89
N GLN A 148 -12.57 4.18 -1.71
CA GLN A 148 -13.35 4.49 -0.51
C GLN A 148 -12.71 5.65 0.31
N GLY A 149 -11.55 6.15 -0.11
CA GLY A 149 -10.77 7.17 0.59
C GLY A 149 -9.99 6.62 1.79
N TRP A 150 -9.92 5.30 1.94
CA TRP A 150 -9.20 4.64 3.02
C TRP A 150 -7.70 4.57 2.72
N SER A 151 -6.91 4.81 3.76
CA SER A 151 -5.46 4.77 3.73
C SER A 151 -4.92 4.25 5.06
N LEU A 152 -3.68 3.75 5.05
CA LEU A 152 -2.96 3.40 6.27
C LEU A 152 -2.56 4.66 7.04
N TYR A 153 -2.87 4.70 8.34
CA TYR A 153 -2.38 5.68 9.31
C TYR A 153 -1.70 4.93 10.44
N GLN A 154 -0.45 5.27 10.72
CA GLN A 154 0.34 4.68 11.79
C GLN A 154 0.99 5.75 12.64
N GLY A 155 1.23 5.47 13.92
CA GLY A 155 1.87 6.40 14.83
C GLY A 155 1.62 6.06 16.30
N VAL A 156 1.89 7.02 17.18
CA VAL A 156 1.71 6.87 18.62
C VAL A 156 0.43 7.56 19.05
N TRP A 157 -0.48 6.78 19.63
CA TRP A 157 -1.64 7.26 20.37
C TRP A 157 -1.22 7.57 21.80
N ASP A 158 -1.55 8.76 22.31
CA ASP A 158 -1.17 9.22 23.67
C ASP A 158 -2.30 9.12 24.71
N GLY A 159 -3.42 8.47 24.37
CA GLY A 159 -4.63 8.42 25.20
C GLY A 159 -5.70 9.43 24.77
N GLN A 160 -5.31 10.47 24.02
CA GLN A 160 -6.23 11.52 23.55
C GLN A 160 -6.12 11.81 22.05
N SER A 161 -4.93 11.63 21.48
CA SER A 161 -4.63 12.02 20.12
C SER A 161 -3.59 11.11 19.49
N LEU A 162 -3.60 11.05 18.16
CA LEU A 162 -2.63 10.30 17.38
C LEU A 162 -1.57 11.25 16.82
N THR A 163 -0.31 10.98 17.11
CA THR A 163 0.82 11.58 16.38
C THR A 163 1.29 10.57 15.33
N SER A 164 1.02 10.85 14.05
CA SER A 164 1.35 9.93 12.97
C SER A 164 2.87 9.85 12.74
N CYS A 165 3.28 8.77 12.08
CA CYS A 165 4.64 8.56 11.59
C CYS A 165 5.15 9.65 10.63
N THR A 166 4.24 10.45 10.05
CA THR A 166 4.57 11.61 9.21
C THR A 166 4.64 12.92 9.99
N GLY A 167 4.51 12.87 11.33
CA GLY A 167 4.50 14.03 12.21
C GLY A 167 3.16 14.76 12.32
N ARG A 168 2.11 14.28 11.63
CA ARG A 168 0.78 14.89 11.68
C ARG A 168 0.05 14.47 12.95
N ARG A 169 -0.46 15.45 13.70
CA ARG A 169 -1.28 15.20 14.89
C ARG A 169 -2.77 15.21 14.55
N PHE A 170 -3.50 14.22 15.06
CA PHE A 170 -4.96 14.12 14.98
C PHE A 170 -5.54 14.16 16.40
N SER A 171 -6.16 15.28 16.76
CA SER A 171 -6.82 15.46 18.07
C SER A 171 -8.22 14.86 18.12
N GLN A 172 -8.79 14.49 16.97
CA GLN A 172 -10.09 13.85 16.87
C GLN A 172 -9.95 12.56 16.05
N VAL A 173 -10.02 11.43 16.75
CA VAL A 173 -10.03 10.08 16.15
C VAL A 173 -11.39 9.46 16.48
N LEU A 174 -12.15 9.10 15.45
CA LEU A 174 -13.41 8.38 15.60
C LEU A 174 -13.18 6.89 15.42
N TRP A 175 -13.35 6.14 16.50
CA TRP A 175 -13.27 4.69 16.51
C TRP A 175 -14.59 4.08 16.02
N PRO A 176 -14.55 2.99 15.24
CA PRO A 176 -15.76 2.30 14.83
C PRO A 176 -16.40 1.62 16.06
N LEU A 177 -17.73 1.57 16.09
CA LEU A 177 -18.49 0.94 17.19
C LEU A 177 -18.19 -0.57 17.33
N THR A 178 -17.64 -1.17 16.29
CA THR A 178 -17.21 -2.57 16.24
C THR A 178 -15.81 -2.80 16.83
N THR A 179 -15.12 -1.75 17.31
CA THR A 179 -13.81 -1.91 17.96
C THR A 179 -13.97 -2.74 19.23
N PRO A 180 -13.27 -3.88 19.38
CA PRO A 180 -13.37 -4.69 20.58
C PRO A 180 -12.95 -3.94 21.84
N GLU A 181 -13.62 -4.20 22.97
CA GLU A 181 -13.35 -3.54 24.25
C GLU A 181 -11.89 -3.71 24.70
N HIS A 182 -11.31 -4.91 24.55
CA HIS A 182 -9.92 -5.16 24.90
C HIS A 182 -8.90 -4.31 24.11
N VAL A 183 -9.24 -3.88 22.89
CA VAL A 183 -8.43 -2.92 22.13
C VAL A 183 -8.55 -1.53 22.75
N MET A 184 -9.78 -1.10 23.06
CA MET A 184 -10.04 0.20 23.69
C MET A 184 -9.37 0.32 25.07
N GLU A 185 -9.34 -0.76 25.85
CA GLU A 185 -8.65 -0.80 27.14
C GLU A 185 -7.14 -0.53 27.00
N ARG A 186 -6.49 -1.13 25.99
CA ARG A 186 -5.07 -0.83 25.71
C ARG A 186 -4.88 0.64 25.38
N LEU A 187 -5.76 1.22 24.57
CA LEU A 187 -5.67 2.62 24.14
C LEU A 187 -5.92 3.65 25.26
N LYS A 188 -6.16 3.24 26.51
CA LYS A 188 -6.13 4.14 27.67
C LYS A 188 -4.71 4.60 28.03
N THR A 189 -3.69 3.87 27.58
CA THR A 189 -2.26 4.21 27.75
C THR A 189 -1.60 4.48 26.40
N PRO A 190 -0.39 5.08 26.38
CA PRO A 190 0.32 5.31 25.15
C PRO A 190 0.67 4.02 24.40
N HIS A 191 0.30 3.93 23.13
CA HIS A 191 0.60 2.77 22.28
C HIS A 191 0.88 3.17 20.85
N TYR A 192 1.68 2.35 20.16
CA TYR A 192 1.72 2.37 18.71
C TYR A 192 0.40 1.82 18.17
N VAL A 193 -0.16 2.51 17.18
CA VAL A 193 -1.34 2.04 16.44
C VAL A 193 -1.08 2.06 14.94
N ALA A 194 -1.63 1.07 14.26
CA ALA A 194 -1.79 1.07 12.80
C ALA A 194 -3.28 0.94 12.49
N LEU A 195 -3.81 1.86 11.70
CA LEU A 195 -5.22 2.08 11.47
C LEU A 195 -5.49 2.15 9.96
N LEU A 196 -6.55 1.51 9.51
CA LEU A 196 -7.16 1.83 8.22
C LEU A 196 -8.20 2.93 8.48
N GLY A 197 -8.05 4.07 7.81
CA GLY A 197 -8.91 5.21 8.07
C GLY A 197 -8.88 6.25 6.96
N ARG A 198 -9.68 7.29 7.11
CA ARG A 198 -9.76 8.43 6.19
C ARG A 198 -9.85 9.72 6.97
N VAL A 199 -9.37 10.79 6.38
CA VAL A 199 -9.46 12.12 7.00
C VAL A 199 -10.65 12.87 6.41
N SER A 200 -11.52 13.36 7.29
CA SER A 200 -12.64 14.25 6.95
C SER A 200 -12.63 15.41 7.93
N SER A 201 -12.64 16.66 7.44
CA SER A 201 -12.69 17.86 8.29
C SER A 201 -11.67 17.86 9.46
N ALA A 202 -10.42 17.47 9.18
CA ALA A 202 -9.32 17.30 10.16
C ALA A 202 -9.49 16.18 11.21
N GLN A 203 -10.57 15.41 11.14
CA GLN A 203 -10.82 14.24 11.97
C GLN A 203 -10.39 12.96 11.24
N LEU A 204 -9.74 12.05 11.96
CA LEU A 204 -9.42 10.71 11.46
C LEU A 204 -10.59 9.77 11.78
N GLN A 205 -11.33 9.37 10.74
CA GLN A 205 -12.36 8.34 10.85
C GLN A 205 -11.69 6.98 10.65
N VAL A 206 -11.73 6.12 11.67
CA VAL A 206 -11.15 4.79 11.63
C VAL A 206 -12.19 3.80 11.11
N ASP A 207 -11.80 3.03 10.11
CA ASP A 207 -12.58 1.89 9.63
C ASP A 207 -12.20 0.62 10.39
N SER A 208 -10.89 0.39 10.55
CA SER A 208 -10.35 -0.81 11.18
C SER A 208 -9.07 -0.52 11.98
N VAL A 209 -8.93 -1.14 13.15
CA VAL A 209 -7.67 -1.15 13.92
C VAL A 209 -6.87 -2.37 13.46
N LEU A 210 -5.74 -2.13 12.78
CA LEU A 210 -4.91 -3.18 12.20
C LEU A 210 -3.89 -3.72 13.21
N SER A 211 -3.32 -2.85 14.04
CA SER A 211 -2.34 -3.25 15.05
C SER A 211 -2.33 -2.29 16.23
N VAL A 212 -2.14 -2.85 17.43
CA VAL A 212 -1.83 -2.12 18.66
C VAL A 212 -0.62 -2.78 19.31
N ALA A 213 0.40 -1.99 19.62
CA ALA A 213 1.67 -2.49 20.13
C ALA A 213 2.33 -1.48 21.08
N GLU A 214 3.51 -1.84 21.59
CA GLU A 214 4.31 -0.94 22.42
C GLU A 214 4.68 0.34 21.64
N PRO A 215 4.73 1.50 22.33
CA PRO A 215 4.90 2.80 21.69
C PRO A 215 6.25 2.97 20.97
N ASP A 216 7.24 2.12 21.25
CA ASP A 216 8.58 2.13 20.67
C ASP A 216 8.71 1.29 19.38
N ARG A 217 7.65 0.57 18.96
CA ARG A 217 7.63 -0.37 17.82
C ARG A 217 8.19 0.16 16.50
N GLY A 218 8.25 1.47 16.31
CA GLY A 218 8.68 2.08 15.06
C GLY A 218 7.65 1.94 13.93
N CYS A 219 7.73 2.86 12.98
CA CYS A 219 6.82 2.94 11.86
C CYS A 219 7.16 1.89 10.81
N MET A 220 6.15 1.19 10.29
CA MET A 220 6.36 0.27 9.18
C MET A 220 6.72 1.07 7.93
N THR A 221 7.64 0.54 7.15
CA THR A 221 8.14 1.16 5.93
C THR A 221 7.88 0.24 4.75
N GLN A 222 7.74 0.84 3.56
CA GLN A 222 7.61 0.08 2.33
C GLN A 222 8.84 -0.82 2.17
N PRO A 223 8.64 -2.14 2.00
CA PRO A 223 9.74 -3.06 1.68
C PRO A 223 10.50 -2.64 0.43
N ALA A 224 11.81 -2.90 0.41
CA ALA A 224 12.71 -2.62 -0.70
C ALA A 224 13.65 -3.80 -0.95
N LEU A 225 13.10 -4.90 -1.46
CA LEU A 225 13.78 -6.16 -1.75
C LEU A 225 14.21 -6.34 -3.21
N ILE A 226 13.67 -5.50 -4.10
CA ILE A 226 14.02 -5.42 -5.52
C ILE A 226 14.75 -4.10 -5.71
N ASP A 227 15.95 -4.15 -6.27
CA ASP A 227 16.73 -2.94 -6.56
C ASP A 227 15.96 -2.00 -7.49
N ALA A 228 16.10 -0.69 -7.27
CA ALA A 228 15.62 0.30 -8.22
C ALA A 228 16.50 0.23 -9.48
N ASP A 229 15.88 0.03 -10.64
CA ASP A 229 16.56 0.07 -11.94
C ASP A 229 17.15 1.45 -12.23
#